data_AF-A0A933MM02-F1
#
_entry.id   AF-A0A933MM02-F1
#
_cell.length_a   1.000
_cell.length_b   1.000
_cell.length_c   1.000
_cell.angle_alpha   90.00
_cell.angle_beta   90.00
_cell.angle_gamma   90.00
#
_symmetry.space_group_name_H-M   'P 1'
#
loop_
_entity.id
_entity.type
_entity.pdbx_description
1 polymer ?
#
loop_
_entity_poly.entity_id
_entity_poly.type
_entity_poly.pdbx_seq_one_letter_code
_entity_poly.pdbx_strand_id
1 'polypeptide(L)' 'MARIEFKRLAHSYRPSPEKPEDYALRSMDLTWEDAGAYAVLGPSGCGKTT' A
#
# COMPACT_ATOMS: atom_id res chain seq x y z
N MET A 1 20.06 -0.31 12.33
CA MET A 1 18.71 0.29 12.37
C MET A 1 18.00 -0.06 11.07
N ALA A 2 16.77 -0.57 11.14
CA ALA A 2 16.01 -0.98 9.96
C ALA A 2 15.12 0.15 9.45
N ARG A 3 15.04 0.34 8.13
CA ARG A 3 14.16 1.31 7.48
C ARG A 3 13.46 0.61 6.33
N ILE A 4 12.14 0.72 6.26
CA ILE A 4 11.32 0.09 5.22
C ILE A 4 10.72 1.20 4.37
N GLU A 5 11.09 1.23 3.09
CA GLU A 5 10.60 2.21 2.13
C GLU A 5 9.60 1.57 1.18
N PHE A 6 8.39 2.10 1.18
CA PHE A 6 7.38 1.84 0.16
C PHE A 6 7.54 2.94 -0.89
N LYS A 7 8.00 2.59 -2.09
CA LYS A 7 8.19 3.53 -3.21
C LYS A 7 7.25 3.20 -4.35
N ARG A 8 6.27 4.07 -4.59
CA ARG A 8 5.20 3.87 -5.58
C ARG A 8 4.57 2.48 -5.45
N LEU A 9 4.37 2.01 -4.21
CA LEU A 9 3.77 0.70 -3.97
C LEU A 9 2.31 0.75 -4.40
N ALA A 10 1.95 -0.11 -5.35
CA ALA A 10 0.59 -0.31 -5.81
C ALA A 10 0.36 -1.80 -6.04
N HIS A 11 -0.89 -2.24 -5.92
CA HIS A 11 -1.27 -3.62 -6.18
C HIS A 11 -2.63 -3.70 -6.88
N SER A 12 -2.69 -4.55 -7.91
CA SER A 12 -3.92 -4.98 -8.55
C SER A 12 -3.92 -6.51 -8.62
N TYR A 13 -5.09 -7.11 -8.42
CA TYR A 13 -5.32 -8.52 -8.69
C TYR A 13 -5.49 -8.82 -10.18
N ARG A 14 -5.64 -7.78 -11.01
CA ARG A 14 -5.74 -7.92 -12.47
C ARG A 14 -4.33 -7.87 -13.08
N PRO A 15 -4.07 -8.67 -14.12
CA PRO A 15 -2.77 -8.67 -14.80
C PRO A 15 -2.50 -7.37 -15.59
N SER A 16 -3.55 -6.64 -16.00
CA SER A 16 -3.44 -5.36 -16.71
C SER A 16 -4.53 -4.39 -16.22
N PRO A 17 -4.30 -3.69 -15.11
CA PRO A 17 -5.24 -2.68 -14.61
C PRO A 17 -5.24 -1.43 -15.51
N GLU A 18 -6.42 -0.96 -15.91
CA GLU A 18 -6.57 0.17 -16.83
C GLU A 18 -7.13 1.42 -16.11
N LYS A 19 -7.89 1.22 -15.03
CA LYS A 19 -8.58 2.29 -14.32
C LYS A 19 -8.14 2.34 -12.84
N PRO A 20 -8.27 3.50 -12.17
CA PRO A 20 -7.91 3.62 -10.76
C PRO A 20 -8.64 2.65 -9.82
N GLU A 21 -9.82 2.19 -10.21
CA GLU A 21 -10.63 1.22 -9.45
C GLU A 21 -10.13 -0.23 -9.59
N ASP A 22 -9.29 -0.51 -10.59
CA ASP A 22 -8.68 -1.83 -10.76
C ASP A 22 -7.58 -2.09 -9.71
N TYR A 23 -7.10 -1.05 -9.04
CA TYR A 23 -6.08 -1.13 -8.00
C TYR A 23 -6.72 -1.34 -6.63
N ALA A 24 -6.44 -2.49 -6.03
CA ALA A 24 -6.80 -2.76 -4.64
C ALA A 24 -5.96 -1.91 -3.67
N LEU A 25 -4.72 -1.63 -4.05
CA LEU A 25 -3.81 -0.70 -3.37
C LEU A 25 -3.35 0.34 -4.39
N ARG A 26 -3.75 1.59 -4.20
CA ARG A 26 -3.30 2.70 -5.06
C ARG A 26 -1.85 3.04 -4.73
N SER A 27 -1.15 3.60 -5.71
CA SER A 27 0.25 4.03 -5.56
C SER A 27 0.42 4.90 -4.32
N MET A 28 1.34 4.50 -3.45
CA MET A 28 1.70 5.27 -2.27
C MET A 28 3.22 5.30 -2.06
N ASP A 29 3.66 6.34 -1.37
CA ASP A 29 5.00 6.47 -0.84
C ASP A 29 4.91 6.56 0.68
N LEU A 30 5.57 5.65 1.38
CA LEU A 30 5.58 5.58 2.84
C LEU A 30 6.95 5.13 3.32
N THR A 31 7.37 5.60 4.49
CA THR A 31 8.59 5.15 5.13
C THR A 31 8.29 4.74 6.56
N TRP A 32 8.68 3.53 6.92
CA TRP A 32 8.72 3.09 8.31
C TRP A 32 10.15 3.15 8.80
N GLU A 33 10.33 3.84 9.91
CA GLU A 33 11.59 4.02 10.62
C GLU A 33 11.71 2.98 11.73
N ASP A 34 12.95 2.75 12.14
CA ASP A 34 13.28 1.80 13.20
C ASP A 34 12.55 2.15 14.49
N ALA A 35 12.07 1.11 15.21
CA ALA A 35 11.29 1.24 16.44
C ALA A 35 9.98 2.06 16.34
N GLY A 36 9.47 2.35 15.14
CA GLY A 36 8.17 3.00 14.95
C GLY A 36 6.98 2.03 15.10
N ALA A 37 5.85 2.53 15.61
CA ALA A 37 4.57 1.82 15.65
C ALA A 37 3.61 2.42 14.61
N TYR A 38 3.26 1.64 13.60
CA TYR A 38 2.47 2.09 12.45
C TYR A 38 1.12 1.38 12.40
N ALA A 39 0.06 2.13 12.07
CA ALA A 39 -1.27 1.58 11.86
C ALA A 39 -1.73 1.86 10.42
N VAL A 40 -2.30 0.84 9.78
CA VAL A 40 -2.94 0.98 8.47
C VAL A 40 -4.46 1.03 8.70
N LEU A 41 -5.08 2.18 8.42
CA LEU A 41 -6.50 2.43 8.67
C LEU A 41 -7.24 2.72 7.37
N GLY A 42 -8.51 2.33 7.32
CA GLY A 42 -9.38 2.58 6.18
C GLY A 42 -10.59 1.65 6.16
N PRO A 43 -11.62 1.96 5.34
CA PRO A 43 -12.85 1.16 5.26
C PRO A 43 -12.58 -0.28 4.79
N SER A 44 -13.54 -1.18 5.03
CA SER A 44 -13.45 -2.56 4.53
C SER A 44 -13.24 -2.56 3.01
N GLY A 45 -12.34 -3.41 2.51
CA GLY A 45 -12.02 -3.51 1.09
C GLY A 45 -11.00 -2.50 0.54
N CYS A 46 -10.42 -1.60 1.36
CA CYS A 46 -9.46 -0.60 0.87
C CYS A 46 -8.00 -1.12 0.68
N GLY A 47 -7.78 -2.44 0.65
CA GLY A 47 -6.47 -3.03 0.35
C GLY A 47 -5.46 -3.09 1.50
N LYS A 48 -5.90 -3.03 2.76
CA LYS A 48 -4.98 -3.04 3.94
C LYS A 48 -4.27 -4.39 4.18
N THR A 49 -4.91 -5.49 3.80
CA THR A 49 -4.42 -6.87 4.00
C THR A 49 -3.83 -7.46 2.72
N THR A 50 -3.94 -6.73 1.61
CA THR A 50 -3.35 -7.07 0.31
C THR A 50 -1.84 -6.95 0.40
#